data_AF-A0A1M5P190-F1
#
_entry.id   AF-A0A1M5P190-F1
#
_cell.length_a   1.000
_cell.length_b   1.000
_cell.length_c   1.000
_cell.angle_alpha   90.00
_cell.angle_beta   90.00
_cell.angle_gamma   90.00
#
_symmetry.space_group_name_H-M   'P 1'
#
loop_
_entity.id
_entity.type
_entity.pdbx_description
1 polymer ?
#
loop_
_entity_poly.entity_id
_entity_poly.type
_entity_poly.pdbx_seq_one_letter_code
_entity_poly.pdbx_strand_id
1 'polypeptide(L)'
;MFVSKIKKLALASAMLPVVSSAGIAATIDSELAQQIDFRAQAFAGCLNQESCTVGSVTIQAERREDQNSPWLAASLYWDPIDGLGVQDGAQNDEIDIDERILVSFGEAVTVKRIWLSDLFVSEDVRYGTYGADRLLPDLPADTEVAGVSLLDGDVELISLAINGEERLPWASFNQEVDVRFRENGDLRRRVIVTGDTIRVMIPGDDLLLSAPTQPLEQDEDKQNALFAGLETVELDITDILQEFSDAPVFEVGSRNFEIIKAVSEDPENIERLLQVARQKRDTIRMSNGEVGHDLDVDLKATGLSFFAPFSASNDFSIAGIIVE
;
A
#
# COMPACT_ATOMS: atom_id res chain seq x y z
N MET A 1 53.61 21.89 -34.72
CA MET A 1 53.07 20.61 -34.20
C MET A 1 53.28 20.56 -32.70
N PHE A 2 52.26 20.88 -31.91
CA PHE A 2 52.26 20.66 -30.46
C PHE A 2 51.21 19.60 -30.16
N VAL A 3 51.66 18.43 -29.72
CA VAL A 3 50.80 17.31 -29.34
C VAL A 3 50.41 17.49 -27.87
N SER A 4 49.14 17.80 -27.63
CA SER A 4 48.53 17.87 -26.30
C SER A 4 48.40 16.45 -25.71
N LYS A 5 49.03 16.20 -24.57
CA LYS A 5 48.85 14.98 -23.78
C LYS A 5 47.65 15.16 -22.84
N ILE A 6 46.52 14.58 -23.20
CA ILE A 6 45.36 14.44 -22.30
C ILE A 6 45.72 13.42 -21.22
N LYS A 7 45.87 13.88 -19.97
CA LYS A 7 45.95 13.01 -18.79
C LYS A 7 44.53 12.51 -18.49
N LYS A 8 44.31 11.20 -18.62
CA LYS A 8 43.11 10.52 -18.09
C LYS A 8 43.15 10.62 -16.56
N LEU A 9 42.22 11.39 -15.98
CA LEU A 9 41.88 11.28 -14.57
C LEU A 9 41.04 10.00 -14.42
N ALA A 10 41.56 9.01 -13.71
CA ALA A 10 40.76 7.89 -13.25
C ALA A 10 39.88 8.37 -12.10
N LEU A 11 38.56 8.40 -12.29
CA LEU A 11 37.62 8.52 -11.19
C LEU A 11 37.76 7.26 -10.33
N ALA A 12 38.26 7.42 -9.12
CA ALA A 12 38.16 6.40 -8.10
C ALA A 12 36.69 6.25 -7.73
N SER A 13 36.10 5.11 -8.10
CA SER A 13 34.77 4.71 -7.66
C SER A 13 34.86 4.42 -6.17
N ALA A 14 34.39 5.34 -5.34
CA ALA A 14 34.24 5.12 -3.91
C ALA A 14 33.08 4.13 -3.74
N MET A 15 33.41 2.86 -3.48
CA MET A 15 32.42 1.90 -3.00
C MET A 15 31.97 2.37 -1.62
N LEU A 16 30.76 2.94 -1.57
CA LEU A 16 30.04 3.14 -0.32
C LEU A 16 29.79 1.77 0.30
N PRO A 17 30.01 1.59 1.61
CA PRO A 17 29.65 0.35 2.27
C PRO A 17 28.13 0.22 2.22
N VAL A 18 27.65 -0.89 1.64
CA VAL A 18 26.28 -1.36 1.84
C VAL A 18 26.16 -1.71 3.32
N VAL A 19 25.51 -0.85 4.09
CA VAL A 19 25.10 -1.18 5.44
C VAL A 19 24.00 -2.22 5.30
N SER A 20 24.30 -3.46 5.67
CA SER A 20 23.29 -4.51 5.79
C SER A 20 22.31 -4.11 6.90
N SER A 21 21.06 -3.83 6.52
CA SER A 21 19.95 -3.50 7.42
C SER A 21 19.44 -4.74 8.17
N ALA A 22 20.31 -5.35 8.97
CA ALA A 22 19.89 -6.38 9.91
C ALA A 22 19.32 -5.72 11.18
N GLY A 23 18.08 -5.22 11.16
CA GLY A 23 17.46 -4.69 12.38
C GLY A 23 16.11 -3.95 12.32
N ILE A 24 15.37 -3.95 11.21
CA ILE A 24 14.21 -3.05 11.02
C ILE A 24 12.93 -3.51 11.77
N ALA A 25 12.63 -4.81 11.83
CA ALA A 25 11.33 -5.29 12.36
C ALA A 25 11.03 -4.98 13.85
N ALA A 26 12.05 -4.78 14.70
CA ALA A 26 11.84 -4.48 16.12
C ALA A 26 11.72 -2.97 16.43
N THR A 27 11.97 -2.08 15.44
CA THR A 27 12.06 -0.64 15.70
C THR A 27 10.69 0.03 15.72
N ILE A 28 9.74 -0.42 14.88
CA ILE A 28 8.40 0.16 14.75
C ILE A 28 7.69 0.30 16.11
N ASP A 29 7.72 -0.75 16.94
CA ASP A 29 7.06 -0.75 18.24
C ASP A 29 7.71 0.22 19.24
N SER A 30 9.03 0.38 19.18
CA SER A 30 9.76 1.30 20.05
C SER A 30 9.58 2.76 19.63
N GLU A 31 9.50 3.02 18.34
CA GLU A 31 9.34 4.37 17.78
C GLU A 31 7.90 4.88 17.94
N LEU A 32 6.91 4.00 17.74
CA LEU A 32 5.49 4.36 17.84
C LEU A 32 4.96 4.42 19.28
N ALA A 33 5.71 3.94 20.27
CA ALA A 33 5.27 3.84 21.68
C ALA A 33 4.77 5.18 22.30
N GLN A 34 5.22 6.32 21.78
CA GLN A 34 4.82 7.66 22.23
C GLN A 34 4.37 8.56 21.07
N GLN A 35 4.03 7.96 19.94
CA GLN A 35 3.63 8.63 18.72
C GLN A 35 2.23 8.16 18.31
N ILE A 36 1.80 8.44 17.09
CA ILE A 36 0.49 7.98 16.60
C ILE A 36 0.67 6.53 16.13
N ASP A 37 0.33 5.57 16.99
CA ASP A 37 0.28 4.14 16.66
C ASP A 37 -1.14 3.74 16.29
N PHE A 38 -1.41 3.54 15.00
CA PHE A 38 -2.75 3.20 14.53
C PHE A 38 -3.17 1.78 14.90
N ARG A 39 -2.24 0.91 15.30
CA ARG A 39 -2.51 -0.44 15.80
C ARG A 39 -2.96 -0.43 17.26
N ALA A 40 -2.84 0.71 17.94
CA ALA A 40 -3.19 0.83 19.35
C ALA A 40 -4.69 0.65 19.57
N GLN A 41 -5.05 0.07 20.72
CA GLN A 41 -6.44 -0.16 21.13
C GLN A 41 -7.33 1.09 21.05
N ALA A 42 -6.77 2.29 21.19
CA ALA A 42 -7.51 3.54 21.06
C ALA A 42 -8.21 3.70 19.70
N PHE A 43 -7.69 3.06 18.65
CA PHE A 43 -8.24 3.07 17.29
C PHE A 43 -9.18 1.89 17.01
N ALA A 44 -9.38 0.96 17.95
CA ALA A 44 -10.27 -0.19 17.75
C ALA A 44 -11.70 0.20 17.37
N GLY A 45 -12.17 1.36 17.86
CA GLY A 45 -13.49 1.92 17.53
C GLY A 45 -13.61 2.46 16.10
N CYS A 46 -12.52 2.54 15.34
CA CYS A 46 -12.54 2.93 13.93
C CYS A 46 -13.06 1.81 13.02
N LEU A 47 -13.00 0.56 13.45
CA LEU A 47 -13.46 -0.59 12.66
C LEU A 47 -14.93 -0.43 12.24
N ASN A 48 -15.21 -0.60 10.95
CA ASN A 48 -16.53 -0.41 10.33
C ASN A 48 -17.10 1.02 10.44
N GLN A 49 -16.27 2.05 10.66
CA GLN A 49 -16.70 3.45 10.61
C GLN A 49 -16.24 4.11 9.33
N GLU A 50 -17.03 5.01 8.75
CA GLU A 50 -16.59 5.83 7.61
C GLU A 50 -15.51 6.85 8.02
N SER A 51 -15.61 7.32 9.27
CA SER A 51 -14.64 8.21 9.90
C SER A 51 -14.61 7.98 11.40
N CYS A 52 -13.44 8.14 12.00
CA CYS A 52 -13.26 8.12 13.44
C CYS A 52 -12.30 9.23 13.89
N THR A 53 -12.49 9.72 15.12
CA THR A 53 -11.58 10.69 15.75
C THR A 53 -11.04 10.14 17.05
N VAL A 54 -9.72 10.09 17.19
CA VAL A 54 -9.02 9.66 18.40
C VAL A 54 -8.05 10.78 18.81
N GLY A 55 -8.34 11.44 19.93
CA GLY A 55 -7.57 12.62 20.35
C GLY A 55 -7.72 13.76 19.34
N SER A 56 -6.59 14.23 18.79
CA SER A 56 -6.52 15.27 17.76
C SER A 56 -6.44 14.71 16.33
N VAL A 57 -6.52 13.39 16.15
CA VAL A 57 -6.39 12.74 14.85
C VAL A 57 -7.77 12.30 14.37
N THR A 58 -8.15 12.70 13.16
CA THR A 58 -9.35 12.22 12.47
C THR A 58 -8.94 11.38 11.27
N ILE A 59 -9.52 10.20 11.13
CA ILE A 59 -9.28 9.26 10.04
C ILE A 59 -10.57 9.14 9.25
N GLN A 60 -10.47 9.10 7.93
CA GLN A 60 -11.59 8.88 7.02
C GLN A 60 -11.16 7.94 5.91
N ALA A 61 -11.96 6.91 5.62
CA ALA A 61 -11.77 6.08 4.43
C ALA A 61 -12.67 6.60 3.31
N GLU A 62 -12.13 6.60 2.10
CA GLU A 62 -12.87 6.96 0.91
C GLU A 62 -12.59 5.99 -0.23
N ARG A 63 -13.60 5.76 -1.06
CA ARG A 63 -13.50 4.99 -2.30
C ARG A 63 -14.18 5.76 -3.42
N ARG A 64 -13.67 5.63 -4.64
CA ARG A 64 -14.31 6.15 -5.86
C ARG A 64 -14.58 4.98 -6.81
N GLU A 65 -15.60 5.09 -7.64
CA GLU A 65 -15.88 4.04 -8.63
C GLU A 65 -14.85 4.05 -9.77
N ASP A 66 -14.32 5.23 -10.09
CA ASP A 66 -13.34 5.44 -11.15
C ASP A 66 -12.54 6.73 -10.92
N GLN A 67 -11.53 6.97 -11.77
CA GLN A 67 -10.60 8.11 -11.64
C GLN A 67 -11.26 9.50 -11.73
N ASN A 68 -12.40 9.61 -12.40
CA ASN A 68 -13.18 10.82 -12.62
C ASN A 68 -14.38 10.93 -11.67
N SER A 69 -14.75 9.84 -10.99
CA SER A 69 -15.81 9.83 -9.99
C SER A 69 -15.40 10.56 -8.71
N PRO A 70 -16.37 11.18 -8.00
CA PRO A 70 -16.10 11.76 -6.70
C PRO A 70 -15.70 10.67 -5.70
N TRP A 71 -14.83 11.04 -4.76
CA TRP A 71 -14.57 10.24 -3.58
C TRP A 71 -15.83 10.17 -2.71
N LEU A 72 -16.24 8.95 -2.38
CA LEU A 72 -17.36 8.64 -1.50
C LEU A 72 -16.81 8.03 -0.22
N ALA A 73 -17.55 8.18 0.88
CA ALA A 73 -17.18 7.55 2.14
C ALA A 73 -17.14 6.01 1.99
N ALA A 74 -16.09 5.40 2.52
CA ALA A 74 -15.91 3.96 2.62
C ALA A 74 -15.70 3.58 4.08
N SER A 75 -15.86 2.29 4.42
CA SER A 75 -15.68 1.84 5.80
C SER A 75 -14.20 1.58 6.10
N LEU A 76 -13.73 2.03 7.27
CA LEU A 76 -12.38 1.78 7.76
C LEU A 76 -12.23 0.32 8.22
N TYR A 77 -11.14 -0.30 7.79
CA TYR A 77 -10.61 -1.49 8.42
C TYR A 77 -9.66 -1.10 9.55
N TRP A 78 -9.58 -1.93 10.57
CA TRP A 78 -8.62 -1.78 11.64
C TRP A 78 -8.25 -3.13 12.25
N ASP A 79 -6.97 -3.36 12.48
CA ASP A 79 -6.50 -4.47 13.31
C ASP A 79 -5.26 -4.07 14.16
N PRO A 80 -4.95 -4.83 15.22
CA PRO A 80 -3.86 -4.51 16.13
C PRO A 80 -2.46 -4.98 15.67
N ILE A 81 -2.34 -5.58 14.48
CA ILE A 81 -1.09 -6.09 13.92
C ILE A 81 -0.57 -5.14 12.85
N ASP A 82 -1.41 -4.83 11.85
CA ASP A 82 -1.07 -4.07 10.65
C ASP A 82 -1.45 -2.60 10.80
N GLY A 83 -2.71 -2.32 11.12
CA GLY A 83 -3.17 -0.98 11.44
C GLY A 83 -4.44 -0.63 10.68
N LEU A 84 -4.39 0.44 9.87
CA LEU A 84 -5.55 0.93 9.12
C LEU A 84 -5.51 0.51 7.65
N GLY A 85 -6.66 0.08 7.16
CA GLY A 85 -6.96 -0.18 5.76
C GLY A 85 -8.40 0.22 5.41
N VAL A 86 -8.88 -0.21 4.26
CA VAL A 86 -10.26 0.00 3.82
C VAL A 86 -11.01 -1.32 3.74
N GLN A 87 -12.27 -1.32 4.19
CA GLN A 87 -13.13 -2.49 4.15
C GLN A 87 -13.93 -2.59 2.87
N ASP A 88 -14.32 -3.82 2.53
CA ASP A 88 -15.17 -4.09 1.36
C ASP A 88 -14.50 -3.71 0.03
N GLY A 89 -13.16 -3.62 0.05
CA GLY A 89 -12.29 -3.40 -1.10
C GLY A 89 -11.94 -4.70 -1.81
N ALA A 90 -10.85 -4.68 -2.57
CA ALA A 90 -10.27 -5.88 -3.15
C ALA A 90 -9.67 -6.76 -2.04
N GLN A 91 -8.98 -6.15 -1.07
CA GLN A 91 -8.49 -6.80 0.15
C GLN A 91 -9.02 -6.08 1.40
N ASN A 92 -9.43 -6.84 2.43
CA ASN A 92 -10.01 -6.30 3.66
C ASN A 92 -8.92 -5.98 4.70
N ASP A 93 -8.20 -4.86 4.57
CA ASP A 93 -7.10 -4.42 5.46
C ASP A 93 -6.04 -3.59 4.74
N GLU A 94 -6.12 -3.53 3.41
CA GLU A 94 -5.19 -2.77 2.59
C GLU A 94 -5.87 -1.53 1.97
N ILE A 95 -5.15 -0.81 1.12
CA ILE A 95 -5.65 0.38 0.40
C ILE A 95 -5.46 0.18 -1.10
N ASP A 96 -6.56 -0.03 -1.83
CA ASP A 96 -6.57 -0.20 -3.28
C ASP A 96 -6.41 1.11 -4.10
N ILE A 97 -6.18 0.99 -5.42
CA ILE A 97 -6.03 2.11 -6.37
C ILE A 97 -7.25 3.06 -6.43
N ASP A 98 -8.44 2.55 -6.10
CA ASP A 98 -9.70 3.28 -6.06
C ASP A 98 -10.06 3.70 -4.64
N GLU A 99 -9.16 3.50 -3.69
CA GLU A 99 -9.31 3.78 -2.26
C GLU A 99 -8.28 4.78 -1.76
N ARG A 100 -8.62 5.44 -0.66
CA ARG A 100 -7.66 6.23 0.12
C ARG A 100 -8.07 6.33 1.57
N ILE A 101 -7.08 6.58 2.42
CA ILE A 101 -7.30 6.99 3.80
C ILE A 101 -6.77 8.40 3.99
N LEU A 102 -7.63 9.28 4.48
CA LEU A 102 -7.31 10.63 4.88
C LEU A 102 -7.09 10.67 6.39
N VAL A 103 -5.92 11.13 6.82
CA VAL A 103 -5.59 11.40 8.21
C VAL A 103 -5.47 12.91 8.38
N SER A 104 -6.32 13.49 9.23
CA SER A 104 -6.31 14.93 9.54
C SER A 104 -5.89 15.18 10.99
N PHE A 105 -5.08 16.20 11.20
CA PHE A 105 -4.60 16.64 12.51
C PHE A 105 -5.39 17.86 12.99
N GLY A 106 -5.67 17.94 14.29
CA GLY A 106 -6.37 19.07 14.91
C GLY A 106 -5.59 20.38 14.86
N GLU A 107 -4.27 20.32 14.62
CA GLU A 107 -3.39 21.44 14.34
C GLU A 107 -2.31 21.03 13.34
N ALA A 108 -1.66 22.00 12.70
CA ALA A 108 -0.60 21.70 11.73
C ALA A 108 0.65 21.16 12.44
N VAL A 109 1.08 19.96 12.08
CA VAL A 109 2.20 19.22 12.67
C VAL A 109 3.33 19.02 11.67
N THR A 110 4.55 18.82 12.14
CA THR A 110 5.65 18.40 11.26
C THR A 110 5.73 16.87 11.28
N VAL A 111 5.48 16.22 10.15
CA VAL A 111 5.58 14.76 10.01
C VAL A 111 7.04 14.37 9.79
N LYS A 112 7.59 13.50 10.64
CA LYS A 112 8.99 13.06 10.58
C LYS A 112 9.17 11.69 9.97
N ARG A 113 8.23 10.79 10.24
CA ARG A 113 8.30 9.42 9.74
C ARG A 113 6.90 8.86 9.56
N ILE A 114 6.77 8.04 8.53
CA ILE A 114 5.57 7.25 8.27
C ILE A 114 5.95 5.78 8.40
N TRP A 115 5.14 5.03 9.13
CA TRP A 115 5.24 3.58 9.25
C TRP A 115 4.08 2.92 8.51
N LEU A 116 4.44 2.09 7.54
CA LEU A 116 3.55 1.22 6.79
C LEU A 116 3.80 -0.23 7.20
N SER A 117 2.80 -1.09 7.02
CA SER A 117 2.90 -2.54 7.15
C SER A 117 2.30 -3.22 5.93
N ASP A 118 2.53 -4.52 5.84
CA ASP A 118 2.18 -5.39 4.71
C ASP A 118 2.83 -5.02 3.37
N LEU A 119 3.71 -4.01 3.33
CA LEU A 119 4.34 -3.56 2.10
C LEU A 119 5.58 -4.40 1.74
N PHE A 120 5.45 -5.29 0.76
CA PHE A 120 6.47 -6.27 0.41
C PHE A 120 7.08 -6.12 -1.00
N VAL A 121 8.01 -7.02 -1.30
CA VAL A 121 8.57 -7.31 -2.61
C VAL A 121 8.31 -8.79 -2.90
N SER A 122 8.14 -9.14 -4.16
CA SER A 122 8.01 -10.51 -4.65
C SER A 122 6.65 -11.21 -4.36
N GLU A 123 5.56 -10.46 -4.44
CA GLU A 123 4.17 -10.87 -4.25
C GLU A 123 3.59 -11.62 -5.48
N ASP A 124 4.03 -11.28 -6.71
CA ASP A 124 3.56 -11.80 -8.01
C ASP A 124 3.46 -13.32 -8.06
N VAL A 125 4.44 -14.00 -7.49
CA VAL A 125 4.51 -15.47 -7.54
C VAL A 125 3.45 -16.09 -6.64
N ARG A 126 3.09 -15.41 -5.54
CA ARG A 126 2.16 -15.91 -4.53
C ARG A 126 0.72 -15.53 -4.84
N TYR A 127 0.52 -14.29 -5.29
CA TYR A 127 -0.80 -13.71 -5.48
C TYR A 127 -1.13 -13.39 -6.93
N GLY A 128 -0.29 -13.80 -7.88
CA GLY A 128 -0.61 -13.72 -9.30
C GLY A 128 -0.57 -12.31 -9.89
N THR A 129 0.15 -11.37 -9.29
CA THR A 129 0.33 -10.00 -9.79
C THR A 129 1.27 -9.85 -10.99
N TYR A 130 1.80 -10.97 -11.53
CA TYR A 130 2.77 -11.02 -12.63
C TYR A 130 2.70 -9.85 -13.64
N GLY A 131 3.62 -8.89 -13.48
CA GLY A 131 3.75 -7.73 -14.36
C GLY A 131 3.15 -6.42 -13.85
N ALA A 132 2.43 -6.42 -12.72
CA ALA A 132 1.81 -5.24 -12.11
C ALA A 132 2.82 -4.15 -11.78
N ASP A 133 4.03 -4.49 -11.32
CA ASP A 133 4.88 -3.52 -10.63
C ASP A 133 6.04 -2.99 -11.47
N ARG A 134 5.72 -2.11 -12.43
CA ARG A 134 6.73 -1.39 -13.23
C ARG A 134 6.61 0.12 -13.13
N LEU A 135 6.26 0.62 -11.93
CA LEU A 135 6.15 2.06 -11.69
C LEU A 135 7.47 2.80 -11.93
N LEU A 136 8.60 2.20 -11.55
CA LEU A 136 9.92 2.79 -11.75
C LEU A 136 10.87 1.77 -12.39
N PRO A 137 11.60 2.15 -13.47
CA PRO A 137 12.49 1.23 -14.20
C PRO A 137 13.68 0.74 -13.36
N ASP A 138 13.97 1.41 -12.24
CA ASP A 138 15.07 1.10 -11.33
C ASP A 138 14.64 0.25 -10.11
N LEU A 139 13.33 0.03 -9.91
CA LEU A 139 12.85 -0.87 -8.85
C LEU A 139 12.94 -2.33 -9.31
N PRO A 140 13.18 -3.28 -8.37
CA PRO A 140 12.96 -4.68 -8.66
C PRO A 140 11.55 -4.87 -9.24
N ALA A 141 11.42 -5.74 -10.26
CA ALA A 141 10.09 -6.20 -10.65
C ALA A 141 9.40 -6.78 -9.41
N ASP A 142 8.09 -6.59 -9.31
CA ASP A 142 7.26 -7.11 -8.20
C ASP A 142 7.56 -6.38 -6.88
N THR A 143 7.57 -5.05 -6.90
CA THR A 143 7.77 -4.21 -5.71
C THR A 143 6.49 -3.42 -5.46
N GLU A 144 5.92 -3.56 -4.28
CA GLU A 144 4.73 -2.83 -3.89
C GLU A 144 5.06 -1.39 -3.56
N VAL A 145 4.10 -0.50 -3.84
CA VAL A 145 4.31 0.94 -3.69
C VAL A 145 3.11 1.59 -3.03
N ALA A 146 3.35 2.23 -1.90
CA ALA A 146 2.39 3.10 -1.24
C ALA A 146 2.61 4.56 -1.66
N GLY A 147 1.51 5.23 -2.01
CA GLY A 147 1.47 6.67 -2.24
C GLY A 147 1.10 7.41 -0.95
N VAL A 148 1.85 8.46 -0.62
CA VAL A 148 1.53 9.35 0.50
C VAL A 148 1.64 10.81 0.07
N SER A 149 0.56 11.56 0.26
CA SER A 149 0.54 13.01 0.07
C SER A 149 0.38 13.75 1.39
N LEU A 150 1.19 14.79 1.60
CA LEU A 150 1.05 15.73 2.72
C LEU A 150 0.14 16.88 2.31
N LEU A 151 -0.78 17.26 3.20
CA LEU A 151 -1.85 18.20 2.92
C LEU A 151 -1.81 19.41 3.86
N ASP A 152 -2.15 20.59 3.34
CA ASP A 152 -2.58 21.78 4.10
C ASP A 152 -3.99 22.17 3.64
N GLY A 153 -5.00 21.79 4.43
CA GLY A 153 -6.39 21.72 3.99
C GLY A 153 -6.54 20.79 2.78
N ASP A 154 -7.06 21.31 1.68
CA ASP A 154 -7.24 20.58 0.42
C ASP A 154 -6.02 20.70 -0.53
N VAL A 155 -4.95 21.36 -0.09
CA VAL A 155 -3.76 21.61 -0.92
C VAL A 155 -2.71 20.55 -0.66
N GLU A 156 -2.31 19.82 -1.70
CA GLU A 156 -1.15 18.93 -1.66
C GLU A 156 0.16 19.73 -1.60
N LEU A 157 0.94 19.49 -0.55
CA LEU A 157 2.25 20.09 -0.33
C LEU A 157 3.35 19.30 -1.04
N ILE A 158 3.30 17.97 -0.89
CA ILE A 158 4.23 17.01 -1.48
C ILE A 158 3.54 15.66 -1.60
N SER A 159 3.89 14.91 -2.65
CA SER A 159 3.50 13.51 -2.84
C SER A 159 4.76 12.64 -2.94
N LEU A 160 4.71 11.48 -2.29
CA LEU A 160 5.82 10.54 -2.13
C LEU A 160 5.35 9.14 -2.53
N ALA A 161 6.28 8.35 -3.07
CA ALA A 161 6.10 6.92 -3.30
C ALA A 161 7.07 6.16 -2.39
N ILE A 162 6.53 5.26 -1.56
CA ILE A 162 7.26 4.45 -0.59
C ILE A 162 7.18 3.01 -1.07
N ASN A 163 8.32 2.34 -1.17
CA ASN A 163 8.40 1.00 -1.73
C ASN A 163 8.60 -0.04 -0.64
N GLY A 164 8.12 -1.27 -0.89
CA GLY A 164 8.48 -2.43 -0.09
C GLY A 164 10.00 -2.66 -0.08
N GLU A 165 10.54 -3.02 1.09
CA GLU A 165 11.97 -3.26 1.27
C GLU A 165 12.31 -4.73 1.46
N GLU A 166 11.35 -5.52 1.95
CA GLU A 166 11.53 -6.91 2.32
C GLU A 166 10.72 -7.83 1.42
N ARG A 167 11.22 -9.06 1.23
CA ARG A 167 10.47 -10.06 0.48
C ARG A 167 9.39 -10.67 1.35
N LEU A 168 8.20 -10.89 0.77
CA LEU A 168 7.12 -11.60 1.43
C LEU A 168 7.63 -12.95 1.99
N PRO A 169 7.56 -13.18 3.32
CA PRO A 169 8.03 -14.42 3.92
C PRO A 169 7.15 -15.60 3.51
N TRP A 170 7.75 -16.81 3.46
CA TRP A 170 7.00 -18.04 3.16
C TRP A 170 5.86 -18.32 4.15
N ALA A 171 5.92 -17.83 5.38
CA ALA A 171 4.83 -17.93 6.33
C ALA A 171 4.31 -16.52 6.64
N SER A 172 2.99 -16.35 6.70
CA SER A 172 2.35 -15.09 7.09
C SER A 172 2.62 -14.78 8.56
N PHE A 173 3.04 -13.54 8.83
CA PHE A 173 3.28 -13.05 10.18
C PHE A 173 1.99 -13.08 11.03
N ASN A 174 0.85 -12.71 10.46
CA ASN A 174 -0.45 -12.75 11.14
C ASN A 174 -0.80 -14.15 11.66
N GLN A 175 -0.47 -15.21 10.90
CA GLN A 175 -0.63 -16.59 11.36
C GLN A 175 0.28 -16.97 12.53
N GLU A 176 1.48 -16.39 12.58
CA GLU A 176 2.42 -16.58 13.70
C GLU A 176 1.92 -15.87 14.97
N VAL A 177 1.17 -14.77 14.82
CA VAL A 177 0.55 -14.05 15.94
C VAL A 177 -0.68 -14.79 16.46
N ASP A 178 -1.58 -15.22 15.57
CA ASP A 178 -2.73 -16.03 15.93
C ASP A 178 -3.05 -17.06 14.84
N VAL A 179 -2.94 -18.34 15.19
CA VAL A 179 -3.13 -19.47 14.26
C VAL A 179 -4.54 -19.58 13.66
N ARG A 180 -5.48 -18.76 14.14
CA ARG A 180 -6.82 -18.61 13.55
C ARG A 180 -6.78 -17.84 12.24
N PHE A 181 -5.84 -16.90 12.08
CA PHE A 181 -5.62 -16.23 10.81
C PHE A 181 -5.25 -17.23 9.72
N ARG A 182 -5.59 -16.86 8.50
CA ARG A 182 -5.29 -17.62 7.29
C ARG A 182 -4.63 -16.68 6.28
N GLU A 183 -3.67 -17.22 5.56
CA GLU A 183 -2.93 -16.52 4.51
C GLU A 183 -3.85 -16.46 3.29
N ASN A 184 -3.87 -15.34 2.56
CA ASN A 184 -4.95 -14.99 1.61
C ASN A 184 -6.32 -14.80 2.29
N GLY A 185 -6.33 -14.57 3.60
CA GLY A 185 -7.57 -14.48 4.36
C GLY A 185 -8.20 -13.12 4.36
N ASP A 186 -7.62 -12.18 3.63
CA ASP A 186 -8.09 -10.80 3.53
C ASP A 186 -8.41 -10.43 2.07
N LEU A 187 -7.79 -11.12 1.09
CA LEU A 187 -8.20 -11.17 -0.32
C LEU A 187 -9.71 -11.46 -0.47
N ARG A 188 -10.47 -10.55 -1.06
CA ARG A 188 -11.86 -10.77 -1.51
C ARG A 188 -11.96 -10.93 -3.01
N ARG A 189 -11.26 -10.06 -3.74
CA ARG A 189 -11.08 -10.05 -5.20
C ARG A 189 -9.78 -9.30 -5.47
N ARG A 190 -9.11 -9.50 -6.60
CA ARG A 190 -7.94 -8.68 -6.95
C ARG A 190 -8.09 -8.15 -8.34
N VAL A 191 -7.90 -6.85 -8.55
CA VAL A 191 -7.83 -6.25 -9.87
C VAL A 191 -6.43 -5.69 -10.10
N ILE A 192 -5.77 -6.21 -11.13
CA ILE A 192 -4.44 -5.79 -11.54
C ILE A 192 -4.57 -5.14 -12.91
N VAL A 193 -4.08 -3.91 -13.03
CA VAL A 193 -4.02 -3.20 -14.32
C VAL A 193 -2.56 -3.02 -14.72
N THR A 194 -2.18 -3.62 -15.85
CA THR A 194 -0.80 -3.58 -16.37
C THR A 194 -0.81 -3.26 -17.85
N GLY A 195 -0.43 -2.04 -18.23
CA GLY A 195 -0.35 -1.63 -19.63
C GLY A 195 -1.68 -1.83 -20.37
N ASP A 196 -1.79 -2.92 -21.14
CA ASP A 196 -2.97 -3.32 -21.91
C ASP A 196 -3.71 -4.54 -21.36
N THR A 197 -3.44 -4.92 -20.12
CA THR A 197 -4.03 -6.11 -19.51
C THR A 197 -4.69 -5.76 -18.19
N ILE A 198 -5.93 -6.23 -18.00
CA ILE A 198 -6.64 -6.17 -16.73
C ILE A 198 -6.81 -7.62 -16.26
N ARG A 199 -6.14 -7.99 -15.18
CA ARG A 199 -6.30 -9.31 -14.57
C ARG A 199 -7.23 -9.19 -13.38
N VAL A 200 -8.26 -10.03 -13.32
CA VAL A 200 -9.17 -10.09 -12.18
C VAL A 200 -9.14 -11.48 -11.57
N MET A 201 -8.81 -11.55 -10.29
CA MET A 201 -8.76 -12.79 -9.54
C MET A 201 -9.98 -12.88 -8.63
N ILE A 202 -10.75 -13.95 -8.80
CA ILE A 202 -11.96 -14.25 -8.03
C ILE A 202 -11.91 -15.72 -7.53
N PRO A 203 -12.69 -16.09 -6.51
CA PRO A 203 -12.67 -17.45 -5.98
C PRO A 203 -13.05 -18.50 -7.02
N GLY A 204 -12.16 -19.47 -7.25
CA GLY A 204 -12.43 -20.64 -8.10
C GLY A 204 -12.22 -20.44 -9.59
N ASP A 205 -11.85 -19.25 -10.05
CA ASP A 205 -11.46 -18.98 -11.43
C ASP A 205 -10.52 -17.77 -11.54
N ASP A 206 -9.50 -17.86 -12.40
CA ASP A 206 -8.65 -16.72 -12.74
C ASP A 206 -9.21 -16.10 -14.03
N LEU A 207 -9.90 -14.96 -13.94
CA LEU A 207 -10.39 -14.27 -15.12
C LEU A 207 -9.32 -13.32 -15.66
N LEU A 208 -8.66 -13.73 -16.75
CA LEU A 208 -7.77 -12.84 -17.49
C LEU A 208 -8.56 -12.09 -18.57
N LEU A 209 -8.72 -10.78 -18.41
CA LEU A 209 -9.29 -9.90 -19.44
C LEU A 209 -8.16 -9.12 -20.11
N SER A 210 -7.76 -9.54 -21.31
CA SER A 210 -6.87 -8.74 -22.15
C SER A 210 -7.69 -7.70 -22.91
N ALA A 211 -7.49 -6.41 -22.60
CA ALA A 211 -8.14 -5.31 -23.30
C ALA A 211 -7.13 -4.65 -24.26
N PRO A 212 -7.29 -4.79 -25.59
CA PRO A 212 -6.32 -4.20 -26.51
C PRO A 212 -6.29 -2.67 -26.37
N THR A 213 -5.17 -2.10 -25.89
CA THR A 213 -4.93 -0.64 -25.88
C THR A 213 -4.44 -0.12 -27.22
N GLN A 214 -4.04 -1.00 -28.13
CA GLN A 214 -3.64 -0.61 -29.47
C GLN A 214 -4.84 -0.64 -30.42
N PRO A 215 -4.97 0.37 -31.30
CA PRO A 215 -5.90 0.28 -32.42
C PRO A 215 -5.68 -1.05 -33.14
N LEU A 216 -6.75 -1.82 -33.32
CA LEU A 216 -6.77 -3.01 -34.16
C LEU A 216 -6.38 -2.60 -35.59
N GLU A 217 -5.09 -2.70 -35.92
CA GLU A 217 -4.48 -3.14 -37.18
C GLU A 217 -3.04 -2.60 -37.31
N GLN A 218 -2.09 -3.53 -37.32
CA GLN A 218 -0.70 -3.30 -37.69
C GLN A 218 -0.61 -2.94 -39.18
N ASP A 219 -0.27 -1.69 -39.48
CA ASP A 219 0.16 -1.24 -40.81
C ASP A 219 1.33 -0.27 -40.59
N GLU A 220 2.56 -0.81 -40.63
CA GLU A 220 3.82 -0.09 -40.30
C GLU A 220 4.02 1.18 -41.14
N ASP A 221 3.34 1.30 -42.29
CA ASP A 221 3.42 2.46 -43.17
C ASP A 221 2.57 3.68 -42.71
N LYS A 222 1.69 3.53 -41.72
CA LYS A 222 0.85 4.64 -41.20
C LYS A 222 1.40 5.34 -39.95
N GLN A 223 2.38 4.77 -39.25
CA GLN A 223 2.80 5.25 -37.92
C GLN A 223 3.52 6.60 -37.91
N ASN A 224 4.21 7.00 -38.99
CA ASN A 224 5.10 8.18 -38.91
C ASN A 224 4.41 9.52 -39.20
N ALA A 225 3.13 9.55 -39.61
CA ALA A 225 2.45 10.80 -39.97
C ALA A 225 1.07 11.00 -39.32
N LEU A 226 0.38 9.93 -38.88
CA LEU A 226 -0.98 10.04 -38.34
C LEU A 226 -1.06 10.28 -36.83
N PHE A 227 -0.03 9.92 -36.05
CA PHE A 227 -0.06 10.02 -34.59
C PHE A 227 0.69 11.24 -34.03
N ALA A 228 1.18 12.13 -34.91
CA ALA A 228 1.61 13.46 -34.50
C ALA A 228 0.37 14.31 -34.18
N GLY A 229 -0.13 14.20 -32.94
CA GLY A 229 -1.21 15.04 -32.40
C GLY A 229 -2.57 14.37 -32.16
N LEU A 230 -2.64 13.03 -32.02
CA LEU A 230 -3.87 12.36 -31.60
C LEU A 230 -3.85 12.05 -30.10
N GLU A 231 -4.98 12.32 -29.45
CA GLU A 231 -5.28 12.03 -28.04
C GLU A 231 -5.03 10.56 -27.72
N THR A 232 -4.31 10.34 -26.63
CA THR A 232 -4.26 9.05 -25.92
C THR A 232 -5.69 8.65 -25.56
N VAL A 233 -6.10 7.44 -25.97
CA VAL A 233 -7.39 6.88 -25.55
C VAL A 233 -7.23 6.43 -24.10
N GLU A 234 -7.88 7.12 -23.17
CA GLU A 234 -8.08 6.60 -21.81
C GLU A 234 -8.99 5.37 -21.90
N LEU A 235 -8.51 4.25 -21.36
CA LEU A 235 -9.38 3.09 -21.14
C LEU A 235 -10.27 3.40 -19.96
N ASP A 236 -11.57 3.49 -20.23
CA ASP A 236 -12.57 3.49 -19.18
C ASP A 236 -12.70 2.06 -18.64
N ILE A 237 -11.99 1.78 -17.53
CA ILE A 237 -12.03 0.49 -16.84
C ILE A 237 -13.23 0.38 -15.88
N THR A 238 -14.10 1.39 -15.83
CA THR A 238 -15.21 1.51 -14.87
C THR A 238 -16.23 0.40 -15.05
N ASP A 239 -16.65 0.14 -16.30
CA ASP A 239 -17.61 -0.94 -16.60
C ASP A 239 -17.04 -2.31 -16.18
N ILE A 240 -15.72 -2.49 -16.33
CA ILE A 240 -15.01 -3.72 -15.95
C ILE A 240 -14.97 -3.83 -14.43
N LEU A 241 -14.56 -2.78 -13.70
CA LEU A 241 -14.52 -2.77 -12.23
C LEU A 241 -15.91 -2.94 -11.60
N GLN A 242 -16.93 -2.28 -12.15
CA GLN A 242 -18.32 -2.41 -11.70
C GLN A 242 -18.85 -3.83 -11.89
N GLU A 243 -18.49 -4.54 -12.97
CA GLU A 243 -18.90 -5.94 -13.17
C GLU A 243 -18.38 -6.90 -12.07
N PHE A 244 -17.28 -6.54 -11.40
CA PHE A 244 -16.74 -7.32 -10.27
C PHE A 244 -17.22 -6.86 -8.90
N SER A 245 -17.99 -5.77 -8.81
CA SER A 245 -18.53 -5.25 -7.54
C SER A 245 -19.34 -6.30 -6.77
N ASP A 246 -20.07 -7.16 -7.48
CA ASP A 246 -20.90 -8.27 -6.98
C ASP A 246 -20.22 -9.65 -7.07
N ALA A 247 -18.93 -9.72 -7.42
CA ALA A 247 -18.23 -10.99 -7.57
C ALA A 247 -18.19 -11.79 -6.25
N PRO A 248 -18.19 -13.14 -6.30
CA PRO A 248 -18.00 -13.96 -5.12
C PRO A 248 -16.72 -13.58 -4.39
N VAL A 249 -16.76 -13.51 -3.06
CA VAL A 249 -15.59 -13.18 -2.23
C VAL A 249 -14.93 -14.44 -1.72
N PHE A 250 -13.61 -14.44 -1.51
CA PHE A 250 -12.96 -15.62 -0.95
C PHE A 250 -13.51 -15.86 0.47
N GLU A 251 -13.93 -17.10 0.76
CA GLU A 251 -14.44 -17.49 2.09
C GLU A 251 -13.41 -17.22 3.19
N VAL A 252 -12.13 -17.32 2.83
CA VAL A 252 -11.01 -17.01 3.72
C VAL A 252 -10.99 -15.51 4.06
N GLY A 253 -11.18 -14.63 3.05
CA GLY A 253 -11.40 -13.17 3.12
C GLY A 253 -12.37 -12.72 4.22
N SER A 254 -13.47 -13.45 4.36
CA SER A 254 -14.52 -13.13 5.35
C SER A 254 -14.14 -13.59 6.76
N ARG A 255 -13.26 -14.59 6.88
CA ARG A 255 -12.94 -15.25 8.14
C ARG A 255 -11.93 -14.48 8.98
N ASN A 256 -10.88 -13.90 8.38
CA ASN A 256 -9.93 -13.07 9.13
C ASN A 256 -10.63 -11.81 9.66
N PHE A 257 -11.43 -11.16 8.82
CA PHE A 257 -12.27 -10.05 9.24
C PHE A 257 -13.20 -10.40 10.43
N GLU A 258 -13.88 -11.54 10.40
CA GLU A 258 -14.70 -12.00 11.53
C GLU A 258 -13.87 -12.21 12.81
N ILE A 259 -12.64 -12.70 12.69
CA ILE A 259 -11.72 -12.85 13.82
C ILE A 259 -11.37 -11.47 14.40
N ILE A 260 -11.01 -10.51 13.55
CA ILE A 260 -10.68 -9.14 13.97
C ILE A 260 -11.87 -8.46 14.61
N LYS A 261 -13.06 -8.58 14.03
CA LYS A 261 -14.28 -8.05 14.62
C LYS A 261 -14.51 -8.63 16.01
N ALA A 262 -14.43 -9.95 16.18
CA ALA A 262 -14.59 -10.59 17.49
C ALA A 262 -13.50 -10.18 18.50
N VAL A 263 -12.27 -9.93 18.04
CA VAL A 263 -11.18 -9.45 18.89
C VAL A 263 -11.41 -7.99 19.30
N SER A 264 -11.85 -7.14 18.38
CA SER A 264 -12.06 -5.70 18.61
C SER A 264 -13.11 -5.40 19.69
N GLU A 265 -14.03 -6.35 19.93
CA GLU A 265 -15.07 -6.27 20.95
C GLU A 265 -14.54 -6.55 22.38
N ASP A 266 -13.31 -7.05 22.52
CA ASP A 266 -12.71 -7.44 23.81
C ASP A 266 -11.30 -6.83 24.00
N PRO A 267 -11.16 -5.82 24.89
CA PRO A 267 -9.89 -5.22 25.26
C PRO A 267 -8.76 -6.19 25.60
N GLU A 268 -9.06 -7.29 26.30
CA GLU A 268 -8.04 -8.26 26.71
C GLU A 268 -7.49 -9.04 25.51
N ASN A 269 -8.33 -9.29 24.50
CA ASN A 269 -7.89 -9.94 23.26
C ASN A 269 -7.02 -9.02 22.42
N ILE A 270 -7.33 -7.72 22.35
CA ILE A 270 -6.51 -6.73 21.65
C ILE A 270 -5.13 -6.64 22.30
N GLU A 271 -5.07 -6.48 23.62
CA GLU A 271 -3.80 -6.40 24.36
C GLU A 271 -2.98 -7.67 24.17
N ARG A 272 -3.62 -8.84 24.20
CA ARG A 272 -2.96 -10.13 23.94
C ARG A 272 -2.37 -10.19 22.53
N LEU A 273 -3.11 -9.79 21.49
CA LEU A 273 -2.58 -9.80 20.13
C LEU A 273 -1.42 -8.84 19.97
N LEU A 274 -1.53 -7.61 20.47
CA LEU A 274 -0.44 -6.62 20.46
C LEU A 274 0.81 -7.16 21.15
N GLN A 275 0.65 -7.81 22.31
CA GLN A 275 1.77 -8.39 23.05
C GLN A 275 2.44 -9.52 22.24
N VAL A 276 1.65 -10.40 21.63
CA VAL A 276 2.20 -11.49 20.81
C VAL A 276 2.87 -10.96 19.55
N ALA A 277 2.28 -9.98 18.86
CA ALA A 277 2.86 -9.35 17.68
C ALA A 277 4.23 -8.71 18.00
N ARG A 278 4.31 -7.92 19.06
CA ARG A 278 5.57 -7.34 19.58
C ARG A 278 6.60 -8.43 19.86
N GLN A 279 6.20 -9.47 20.61
CA GLN A 279 7.09 -10.58 20.92
C GLN A 279 7.59 -11.28 19.65
N LYS A 280 6.73 -11.46 18.64
CA LYS A 280 7.09 -12.13 17.38
C LYS A 280 8.06 -11.30 16.55
N ARG A 281 7.83 -9.99 16.38
CA ARG A 281 8.78 -9.06 15.74
C ARG A 281 10.17 -9.17 16.36
N ASP A 282 10.23 -9.17 17.70
CA ASP A 282 11.48 -9.29 18.46
C ASP A 282 12.18 -10.65 18.29
N THR A 283 11.41 -11.74 18.25
CA THR A 283 11.96 -13.10 18.45
C THR A 283 12.15 -13.91 17.18
N ILE A 284 11.23 -13.82 16.21
CA ILE A 284 11.29 -14.66 15.00
C ILE A 284 11.90 -13.94 13.80
N ARG A 285 12.18 -12.63 13.89
CA ARG A 285 12.76 -11.80 12.82
C ARG A 285 12.07 -12.03 11.47
N MET A 286 10.76 -12.21 11.52
CA MET A 286 9.90 -12.28 10.36
C MET A 286 9.31 -10.90 10.17
N SER A 287 9.50 -10.33 8.98
CA SER A 287 8.89 -9.05 8.65
C SER A 287 7.42 -9.21 8.36
N ASN A 288 6.68 -8.18 8.73
CA ASN A 288 5.29 -7.97 8.44
C ASN A 288 5.13 -6.83 7.41
N GLY A 289 6.08 -6.71 6.47
CA GLY A 289 6.07 -5.67 5.44
C GLY A 289 6.32 -4.27 6.02
N GLU A 290 7.04 -4.21 7.14
CA GLU A 290 7.18 -2.97 7.92
C GLU A 290 8.20 -2.04 7.28
N VAL A 291 7.71 -0.93 6.74
CA VAL A 291 8.55 0.10 6.11
C VAL A 291 8.38 1.43 6.83
N GLY A 292 9.48 1.91 7.40
CA GLY A 292 9.54 3.22 8.02
C GLY A 292 10.21 4.21 7.08
N HIS A 293 9.48 5.21 6.58
CA HIS A 293 9.99 6.22 5.67
C HIS A 293 10.19 7.56 6.38
N ASP A 294 11.44 8.05 6.42
CA ASP A 294 11.76 9.36 6.98
C ASP A 294 11.42 10.49 6.01
N LEU A 295 10.81 11.55 6.54
CA LEU A 295 10.53 12.78 5.80
C LEU A 295 11.60 13.82 6.09
N ASP A 296 12.52 13.97 5.14
CA ASP A 296 13.58 14.99 5.17
C ASP A 296 13.07 16.39 4.78
N VAL A 297 11.86 16.73 5.20
CA VAL A 297 11.21 18.02 4.92
C VAL A 297 10.61 18.62 6.19
N ASP A 298 10.95 19.87 6.47
CA ASP A 298 10.37 20.63 7.59
C ASP A 298 9.10 21.37 7.13
N LEU A 299 8.10 20.57 6.72
CA LEU A 299 6.80 21.06 6.29
C LEU A 299 5.77 20.77 7.37
N LYS A 300 4.95 21.79 7.68
CA LYS A 300 3.78 21.61 8.53
C LYS A 300 2.60 21.20 7.67
N ALA A 301 2.02 20.04 7.99
CA ALA A 301 0.85 19.50 7.32
C ALA A 301 -0.33 19.49 8.30
N THR A 302 -1.53 19.75 7.79
CA THR A 302 -2.79 19.54 8.52
C THR A 302 -3.35 18.14 8.27
N GLY A 303 -2.82 17.41 7.29
CA GLY A 303 -3.22 16.03 7.05
C GLY A 303 -2.29 15.25 6.12
N LEU A 304 -2.61 13.98 5.95
CA LEU A 304 -1.98 13.02 5.05
C LEU A 304 -3.07 12.30 4.25
N SER A 305 -2.79 11.99 2.99
CA SER A 305 -3.58 11.07 2.17
C SER A 305 -2.72 9.87 1.81
N PHE A 306 -3.19 8.68 2.15
CA PHE A 306 -2.59 7.40 1.79
C PHE A 306 -3.39 6.77 0.67
N PHE A 307 -2.73 6.32 -0.39
CA PHE A 307 -3.37 5.79 -1.60
C PHE A 307 -2.42 4.82 -2.32
N ALA A 308 -2.94 3.93 -3.16
CA ALA A 308 -2.09 3.15 -4.05
C ALA A 308 -1.91 3.84 -5.43
N PRO A 309 -0.68 3.99 -5.94
CA PRO A 309 -0.44 4.50 -7.29
C PRO A 309 -0.99 3.55 -8.37
N PHE A 310 -1.39 4.11 -9.50
CA PHE A 310 -1.89 3.33 -10.64
C PHE A 310 -0.78 2.41 -11.20
N SER A 311 -1.03 1.10 -11.30
CA SER A 311 -0.04 0.06 -11.64
C SER A 311 0.93 -0.32 -10.50
N ALA A 312 0.52 -0.19 -9.23
CA ALA A 312 1.12 -0.91 -8.12
C ALA A 312 0.27 -2.13 -7.75
N SER A 313 0.90 -3.18 -7.20
CA SER A 313 0.31 -4.10 -6.23
C SER A 313 -0.03 -3.29 -4.96
N ASN A 314 -1.26 -3.42 -4.47
CA ASN A 314 -1.88 -2.48 -3.52
C ASN A 314 -1.87 -2.95 -2.06
N ASP A 315 -0.88 -3.73 -1.67
CA ASP A 315 -1.01 -4.51 -0.44
C ASP A 315 -0.30 -3.79 0.71
N PHE A 316 -0.94 -2.74 1.24
CA PHE A 316 -0.36 -2.04 2.40
C PHE A 316 -1.39 -1.50 3.38
N SER A 317 -0.97 -1.50 4.63
CA SER A 317 -1.68 -0.93 5.78
C SER A 317 -0.91 0.25 6.37
N ILE A 318 -1.62 1.14 7.07
CA ILE A 318 -1.00 2.27 7.78
C ILE A 318 -0.79 1.91 9.25
N ALA A 319 0.46 1.70 9.65
CA ALA A 319 0.80 1.30 11.01
C ALA A 319 0.95 2.48 11.97
N GLY A 320 1.52 3.62 11.52
CA GLY A 320 1.65 4.79 12.39
C GLY A 320 2.41 5.98 11.80
N ILE A 321 2.47 7.06 12.56
CA ILE A 321 3.09 8.33 12.16
C ILE A 321 3.86 8.92 13.34
N ILE A 322 5.07 9.39 13.08
CA ILE A 322 5.89 10.17 14.02
C ILE A 322 5.76 11.65 13.68
N VAL A 323 5.36 12.46 14.65
CA VAL A 323 5.16 13.91 14.51
C VAL A 323 5.99 14.72 15.52
N GLU A 324 6.29 15.97 15.17
CA GLU A 324 6.86 17.02 16.04
C GLU A 324 5.88 18.15 16.34
#